data_AF-A0A965QUS1-F1
#
_entry.id   AF-A0A965QUS1-F1
#
_cell.length_a   1.000
_cell.length_b   1.000
_cell.length_c   1.000
_cell.angle_alpha   90.00
_cell.angle_beta   90.00
_cell.angle_gamma   90.00
#
_symmetry.space_group_name_H-M   'P 1'
#
loop_
_entity.id
_entity.type
_entity.pdbx_description
1 polymer ?
#
loop_
_entity_poly.entity_id
_entity_poly.type
_entity_poly.pdbx_seq_one_letter_code
_entity_poly.pdbx_strand_id
1 'polypeptide(L)'
;MTDPIVVSDAVADALRAGRPVVALETTLVTHGLPQPDGLQVAAALEAAVRDGGAIPATIGILDGRLRVGLTAAQLAWLADTPGVVKVNPGNMAALIASGGSGSTTVAATLFAAATAGIHVFAT
;
A
#
# COMPACT_ATOMS: atom_id res chain seq x y z
N MET A 1 5.98 12.67 -18.63
CA MET A 1 5.49 12.53 -17.24
C MET A 1 5.87 11.16 -16.76
N THR A 2 6.55 11.04 -15.62
CA THR A 2 6.84 9.71 -15.02
C THR A 2 5.53 9.07 -14.57
N ASP A 3 5.44 7.75 -14.68
CA ASP A 3 4.28 6.98 -14.23
C ASP A 3 3.91 7.33 -12.77
N PRO A 4 2.65 7.75 -12.48
CA PRO A 4 2.20 8.01 -11.12
C PRO A 4 2.11 6.74 -10.26
N ILE A 5 2.12 5.56 -10.89
CA ILE A 5 2.09 4.26 -10.20
C ILE A 5 3.49 3.64 -10.22
N VAL A 6 3.94 3.21 -9.04
CA VAL A 6 5.22 2.51 -8.88
C VAL A 6 4.96 1.16 -8.25
N VAL A 7 5.16 0.11 -9.02
CA VAL A 7 5.09 -1.27 -8.53
C VAL A 7 6.49 -1.70 -8.08
N SER A 8 6.62 -2.29 -6.90
CA SER A 8 7.91 -2.79 -6.43
C SER A 8 8.37 -3.99 -7.26
N ASP A 9 9.70 -4.19 -7.35
CA ASP A 9 10.27 -5.29 -8.13
C ASP A 9 9.71 -6.65 -7.69
N ALA A 10 9.57 -6.89 -6.39
CA ALA A 10 9.03 -8.14 -5.86
C ALA A 10 7.58 -8.41 -6.32
N VAL A 11 6.75 -7.36 -6.39
CA VAL A 11 5.36 -7.48 -6.87
C VAL A 11 5.33 -7.64 -8.39
N ALA A 12 6.11 -6.83 -9.11
CA ALA A 12 6.20 -6.92 -10.58
C ALA A 12 6.68 -8.31 -11.04
N ASP A 13 7.72 -8.85 -10.38
CA ASP A 13 8.26 -10.18 -10.66
C ASP A 13 7.24 -11.28 -10.37
N ALA A 14 6.50 -11.18 -9.26
CA ALA A 14 5.44 -12.12 -8.91
C ALA A 14 4.34 -12.14 -9.97
N LEU A 15 3.87 -10.97 -10.40
CA LEU A 15 2.84 -10.83 -11.43
C LEU A 15 3.32 -11.40 -12.78
N ARG A 16 4.54 -11.07 -13.21
CA ARG A 16 5.13 -11.60 -14.46
C ARG A 16 5.29 -13.12 -14.42
N ALA A 17 5.58 -13.69 -13.25
CA ALA A 17 5.73 -15.13 -13.05
C ALA A 17 4.40 -15.86 -12.78
N GLY A 18 3.26 -15.16 -12.78
CA GLY A 18 1.95 -15.74 -12.46
C GLY A 18 1.82 -16.22 -11.01
N ARG A 19 2.64 -15.69 -10.10
CA ARG A 19 2.59 -16.00 -8.66
C ARG A 19 1.49 -15.17 -7.98
N PRO A 20 0.82 -15.72 -6.96
CA PRO A 20 -0.25 -15.02 -6.27
C PRO A 20 0.29 -13.79 -5.53
N VAL A 21 -0.45 -12.68 -5.64
CA VAL A 21 -0.18 -11.42 -4.94
C VAL A 21 -1.44 -11.02 -4.16
N VAL A 22 -1.26 -10.56 -2.92
CA VAL A 22 -2.35 -10.08 -2.07
C VAL A 22 -2.08 -8.62 -1.71
N ALA A 23 -2.98 -7.72 -2.10
CA ALA A 23 -2.92 -6.33 -1.70
C ALA A 23 -3.27 -6.15 -0.21
N LEU A 24 -2.66 -5.17 0.44
CA LEU A 24 -2.93 -4.77 1.83
C LEU A 24 -3.04 -3.24 1.91
N GLU A 25 -3.95 -2.72 2.73
CA GLU A 25 -4.14 -1.27 2.90
C GLU A 25 -3.24 -0.68 3.99
N THR A 26 -3.12 0.66 4.01
CA THR A 26 -2.28 1.39 4.99
C THR A 26 -3.09 2.26 5.95
N THR A 27 -4.41 2.39 5.76
CA THR A 27 -5.26 3.15 6.69
C THR A 27 -5.33 2.47 8.05
N LEU A 28 -5.45 1.14 8.12
CA LEU A 28 -5.37 0.40 9.38
C LEU A 28 -4.14 0.78 10.22
N VAL A 29 -2.98 0.93 9.56
CA VAL A 29 -1.68 1.21 10.20
C VAL A 29 -1.62 2.63 10.76
N THR A 30 -2.16 3.61 10.04
CA THR A 30 -1.98 5.04 10.33
C THR A 30 -3.14 5.65 11.12
N HIS A 31 -4.35 5.09 10.98
CA HIS A 31 -5.59 5.66 11.52
C HIS A 31 -6.46 4.62 12.25
N GLY A 32 -6.20 3.32 12.08
CA GLY A 32 -7.02 2.25 12.64
C GLY A 32 -6.57 1.75 14.01
N LEU A 33 -5.26 1.78 14.26
CA LEU A 33 -4.64 1.27 15.50
C LEU A 33 -3.65 2.30 16.08
N PRO A 34 -3.48 2.36 17.41
CA PRO A 34 -2.43 3.17 18.01
C PRO A 34 -1.04 2.66 17.61
N GLN A 35 -0.04 3.54 17.60
CA GLN A 35 1.36 3.13 17.43
C GLN A 35 1.93 2.60 18.76
N PRO A 36 2.76 1.54 18.74
CA PRO A 36 3.33 0.86 17.57
C PRO A 36 2.49 -0.30 16.99
N ASP A 37 1.28 -0.55 17.52
CA ASP A 37 0.48 -1.74 17.20
C ASP A 37 0.12 -1.82 15.71
N GLY A 38 -0.15 -0.68 15.07
CA GLY A 38 -0.43 -0.62 13.63
C GLY A 38 0.68 -1.22 12.77
N LEU A 39 1.95 -0.93 13.09
CA LEU A 39 3.10 -1.49 12.37
C LEU A 39 3.30 -2.98 12.66
N GLN A 40 3.06 -3.41 13.90
CA GLN A 40 3.14 -4.83 14.26
C GLN A 40 2.09 -5.66 13.53
N VAL A 41 0.85 -5.17 13.46
CA VAL A 41 -0.24 -5.81 12.72
C VAL A 41 0.08 -5.86 11.23
N ALA A 42 0.57 -4.78 10.64
CA ALA A 42 0.97 -4.78 9.23
C ALA A 42 2.05 -5.83 8.93
N ALA A 43 3.08 -5.91 9.78
CA ALA A 43 4.13 -6.92 9.64
C ALA A 43 3.58 -8.35 9.77
N ALA A 44 2.66 -8.58 10.72
CA ALA A 44 2.00 -9.87 10.90
C ALA A 44 1.12 -10.25 9.70
N LEU A 45 0.39 -9.30 9.11
CA LEU A 45 -0.41 -9.51 7.91
C LEU A 45 0.48 -9.85 6.70
N GLU A 46 1.58 -9.12 6.49
CA GLU A 46 2.52 -9.46 5.43
C GLU A 46 3.16 -10.84 5.63
N ALA A 47 3.48 -11.21 6.88
CA ALA A 47 3.98 -12.54 7.20
C ALA A 47 2.94 -13.63 6.88
N ALA A 48 1.69 -13.44 7.29
CA ALA A 48 0.61 -14.39 7.00
C ALA A 48 0.40 -14.60 5.49
N VAL A 49 0.51 -13.55 4.68
CA VAL A 49 0.45 -13.66 3.21
C VAL A 49 1.62 -14.48 2.67
N ARG A 50 2.84 -14.25 3.17
CA ARG A 50 4.05 -15.02 2.77
C ARG A 50 3.94 -16.49 3.18
N ASP A 51 3.45 -16.77 4.38
CA ASP A 51 3.23 -18.13 4.89
C ASP A 51 2.16 -18.87 4.07
N GLY A 52 1.18 -18.15 3.54
CA GLY A 52 0.22 -18.65 2.55
C GLY A 52 0.77 -18.87 1.14
N GLY A 53 2.06 -18.59 0.91
CA GLY A 53 2.74 -18.77 -0.39
C GLY A 53 2.55 -17.62 -1.38
N ALA A 54 1.94 -16.50 -0.96
CA ALA A 54 1.70 -15.34 -1.80
C ALA A 54 2.68 -14.18 -1.49
N ILE A 55 2.73 -13.20 -2.39
CA ILE A 55 3.53 -11.98 -2.20
C ILE A 55 2.62 -10.86 -1.68
N PRO A 56 2.93 -10.25 -0.51
CA PRO A 56 2.17 -9.11 -0.03
C PRO A 56 2.51 -7.84 -0.82
N ALA A 57 1.48 -7.05 -1.11
CA ALA A 57 1.60 -5.73 -1.71
C ALA A 57 0.90 -4.70 -0.83
N THR A 58 1.60 -4.21 0.20
CA THR A 58 1.12 -3.09 1.02
C THR A 58 1.12 -1.80 0.19
N ILE A 59 -0.01 -1.10 0.14
CA ILE A 59 -0.23 0.03 -0.78
C ILE A 59 -0.35 1.35 -0.03
N GLY A 60 0.33 2.39 -0.52
CA GLY A 60 0.24 3.76 -0.02
C GLY A 60 0.72 4.79 -1.04
N ILE A 61 0.56 6.07 -0.75
CA ILE A 61 1.08 7.16 -1.58
C ILE A 61 2.26 7.80 -0.86
N LEU A 62 3.41 7.87 -1.52
CA LEU A 62 4.61 8.57 -1.01
C LEU A 62 5.12 9.53 -2.08
N ASP A 63 5.32 10.79 -1.70
CA ASP A 63 5.87 11.85 -2.56
C ASP A 63 5.13 11.98 -3.90
N GLY A 64 3.79 11.92 -3.84
CA GLY A 64 2.91 11.97 -5.01
C GLY A 64 2.93 10.72 -5.87
N ARG A 65 3.48 9.58 -5.41
CA ARG A 65 3.49 8.32 -6.15
C ARG A 65 2.67 7.26 -5.45
N LEU A 66 1.74 6.65 -6.18
CA LEU A 66 0.97 5.50 -5.72
C LEU A 66 1.86 4.25 -5.78
N ARG A 67 2.30 3.77 -4.63
CA ARG A 67 3.25 2.67 -4.51
C ARG A 67 2.52 1.38 -4.19
N VAL A 68 2.74 0.36 -5.01
CA VAL A 68 2.22 -0.99 -4.83
C VAL A 68 3.36 -1.89 -4.35
N GLY A 69 3.34 -2.21 -3.05
CA GLY A 69 4.43 -2.94 -2.38
C GLY A 69 5.41 -1.99 -1.69
N LEU A 70 4.97 -1.38 -0.59
CA LEU A 70 5.84 -0.61 0.30
C LEU A 70 6.86 -1.52 1.00
N THR A 71 8.05 -0.97 1.25
CA THR A 71 9.02 -1.57 2.19
C THR A 71 8.60 -1.30 3.63
N ALA A 72 9.11 -2.11 4.58
CA ALA A 72 8.89 -1.88 6.00
C ALA A 72 9.32 -0.47 6.46
N ALA A 73 10.45 0.04 5.94
CA ALA A 73 10.94 1.38 6.26
C ALA A 73 10.01 2.48 5.72
N GLN A 74 9.47 2.30 4.52
CA GLN A 74 8.50 3.23 3.93
C GLN A 74 7.18 3.24 4.69
N LEU A 75 6.71 2.06 5.11
CA LEU A 75 5.50 1.95 5.93
C LEU A 75 5.69 2.58 7.31
N ALA A 76 6.83 2.35 7.96
CA ALA A 76 7.19 2.98 9.23
C ALA A 76 7.25 4.50 9.09
N TRP A 77 7.92 5.01 8.05
CA TRP A 77 7.94 6.45 7.77
C TRP A 77 6.54 7.03 7.57
N LEU A 78 5.66 6.33 6.85
CA LEU A 78 4.28 6.75 6.66
C LEU A 78 3.50 6.73 7.99
N ALA A 79 3.72 5.75 8.85
CA ALA A 79 3.10 5.64 10.17
C ALA A 79 3.54 6.73 11.15
N ASP A 80 4.82 7.12 11.08
CA ASP A 80 5.39 8.15 11.95
C ASP A 80 5.12 9.58 11.45
N THR A 81 4.67 9.74 10.20
CA THR A 81 4.38 11.06 9.63
C THR A 81 3.10 11.65 10.25
N PRO A 82 3.16 12.80 10.94
CA PRO A 82 1.97 13.41 11.54
C PRO A 82 1.00 13.90 10.47
N GLY A 83 -0.30 13.65 10.67
CA GLY A 83 -1.35 14.21 9.81
C GLY A 83 -1.38 13.64 8.39
N VAL A 84 -0.89 12.40 8.19
CA VAL A 84 -0.99 11.69 6.91
C VAL A 84 -2.43 11.69 6.40
N VAL A 85 -2.61 12.01 5.12
CA VAL A 85 -3.93 12.08 4.52
C VAL A 85 -4.51 10.68 4.38
N LYS A 86 -5.74 10.49 4.85
CA LYS A 86 -6.55 9.29 4.56
C LYS A 86 -7.09 9.39 3.12
N VAL A 87 -6.56 8.55 2.24
CA VAL A 87 -6.78 8.62 0.79
C VAL A 87 -7.93 7.74 0.35
N ASN A 88 -8.87 8.34 -0.37
CA ASN A 88 -9.94 7.66 -1.09
C ASN A 88 -9.90 8.10 -2.58
N PRO A 89 -10.65 7.46 -3.49
CA PRO A 89 -10.63 7.85 -4.91
C PRO A 89 -10.95 9.33 -5.18
N GLY A 90 -11.76 9.97 -4.33
CA GLY A 90 -12.17 11.37 -4.49
C GLY A 90 -11.08 12.40 -4.18
N ASN A 91 -10.07 12.06 -3.36
CA ASN A 91 -8.96 12.97 -3.02
C ASN A 91 -7.59 12.51 -3.54
N MET A 92 -7.49 11.28 -4.07
CA MET A 92 -6.24 10.67 -4.54
C MET A 92 -5.51 11.51 -5.59
N ALA A 93 -6.21 11.95 -6.64
CA ALA A 93 -5.59 12.68 -7.74
C ALA A 93 -4.98 14.02 -7.28
N ALA A 94 -5.67 14.73 -6.38
CA ALA A 94 -5.19 16.00 -5.82
C ALA A 94 -3.92 15.79 -4.99
N LEU A 95 -3.87 14.73 -4.16
CA LEU A 95 -2.70 14.40 -3.35
C LEU A 95 -1.49 14.00 -4.22
N ILE A 96 -1.72 13.20 -5.26
CA ILE A 96 -0.68 12.81 -6.24
C ILE A 96 -0.12 14.05 -6.93
N ALA A 97 -1.00 14.93 -7.43
CA ALA A 97 -0.60 16.14 -8.14
C ALA A 97 0.16 17.14 -7.26
N SER A 98 -0.12 17.19 -5.96
CA SER A 98 0.59 18.05 -5.01
C SER A 98 1.91 17.47 -4.49
N GLY A 99 2.26 16.23 -4.85
CA GLY A 99 3.45 15.56 -4.33
C GLY A 99 3.29 15.07 -2.88
N GLY A 100 2.07 14.96 -2.37
CA GLY A 100 1.81 14.57 -0.99
C GLY A 100 1.91 13.07 -0.71
N SER A 101 1.90 12.71 0.58
CA SER A 101 1.91 11.34 1.07
C SER A 101 0.62 11.01 1.84
N GLY A 102 0.16 9.77 1.73
CA GLY A 102 -1.17 9.38 2.20
C GLY A 102 -1.34 7.87 2.35
N SER A 103 -2.13 7.48 3.35
CA SER A 103 -2.53 6.09 3.56
C SER A 103 -3.78 5.78 2.75
N THR A 104 -3.79 4.67 2.01
CA THR A 104 -4.96 4.30 1.19
C THR A 104 -6.01 3.58 2.03
N THR A 105 -7.26 3.98 1.84
CA THR A 105 -8.45 3.23 2.31
C THR A 105 -8.71 2.03 1.41
N VAL A 106 -9.55 1.10 1.85
CA VAL A 106 -10.13 0.00 1.03
C VAL A 106 -10.39 0.41 -0.43
N ALA A 107 -11.16 1.48 -0.67
CA ALA A 107 -11.51 1.92 -2.02
C ALA A 107 -10.29 2.37 -2.85
N ALA A 108 -9.37 3.10 -2.24
CA ALA A 108 -8.13 3.54 -2.90
C ALA A 108 -7.18 2.36 -3.15
N THR A 109 -7.09 1.42 -2.21
CA THR A 109 -6.27 0.20 -2.32
C THR A 109 -6.80 -0.72 -3.42
N LEU A 110 -8.12 -0.93 -3.51
CA LEU A 110 -8.74 -1.71 -4.59
C LEU A 110 -8.47 -1.09 -5.96
N PHE A 111 -8.57 0.23 -6.10
CA PHE A 111 -8.24 0.93 -7.34
C PHE A 111 -6.78 0.70 -7.75
N ALA A 112 -5.85 0.86 -6.82
CA ALA A 112 -4.43 0.64 -7.05
C ALA A 112 -4.12 -0.83 -7.41
N ALA A 113 -4.68 -1.78 -6.66
CA ALA A 113 -4.51 -3.21 -6.86
C ALA A 113 -5.02 -3.63 -8.25
N ALA A 114 -6.23 -3.21 -8.62
CA ALA A 114 -6.81 -3.49 -9.93
C ALA A 114 -5.96 -2.92 -11.07
N THR A 115 -5.45 -1.70 -10.91
CA THR A 115 -4.59 -1.05 -11.91
C THR A 115 -3.24 -1.78 -12.06
N ALA A 116 -2.73 -2.38 -10.98
CA ALA A 116 -1.52 -3.18 -10.98
C ALA A 116 -1.74 -4.66 -11.39
N GLY A 117 -2.97 -5.08 -11.71
CA GLY A 117 -3.28 -6.48 -12.05
C GLY A 117 -3.33 -7.43 -10.85
N ILE A 118 -3.53 -6.91 -9.63
CA ILE A 118 -3.73 -7.70 -8.41
C ILE A 118 -5.23 -7.93 -8.21
N HIS A 119 -5.63 -9.18 -8.03
CA HIS A 119 -7.04 -9.59 -7.97
C HIS A 119 -7.53 -10.03 -6.58
N VAL A 120 -6.65 -10.00 -5.56
CA VAL A 120 -6.97 -10.35 -4.18
C VAL A 120 -6.52 -9.22 -3.25
N PHE A 121 -7.40 -8.83 -2.34
CA PHE A 121 -7.17 -7.80 -1.33
C PHE A 121 -7.64 -8.30 0.03
N ALA A 122 -6.81 -8.14 1.07
CA ALA A 122 -7.13 -8.44 2.46
C ALA A 122 -7.05 -7.15 3.31
N THR A 123 -8.00 -6.97 4.22
CA THR A 123 -8.19 -5.74 5.02
C THR A 123 -8.62 -6.00 6.44
#